data_AF-A0A9P9CYU3-F1
#
_entry.id   AF-A0A9P9CYU3-F1
#
_cell.length_a   1.000
_cell.length_b   1.000
_cell.length_c   1.000
_cell.angle_alpha   90.00
_cell.angle_beta   90.00
_cell.angle_gamma   90.00
#
_symmetry.space_group_name_H-M   'P 1'
#
loop_
_entity.id
_entity.type
_entity.pdbx_description
1 polymer ?
#
loop_
_entity_poly.entity_id
_entity_poly.type
_entity_poly.pdbx_seq_one_letter_code
_entity_poly.pdbx_strand_id
1 'polypeptide(L)'
;VEMPFESTQTDHIEVAERNETTPWLQHTRWPELFRNRPLDVIAASAQQPGPARGEDYLLGQWKESPFWSSADTEAQLRILLQGLDVMFDRARATLART
;
A
#
# COMPACT_ATOMS: atom_id res chain seq x y z
N VAL A 1 -18.06 36.57 -36.65
CA VAL A 1 -18.56 36.68 -35.26
C VAL A 1 -17.94 35.53 -34.50
N GLU A 2 -16.79 35.78 -33.88
CA GLU A 2 -16.21 34.84 -32.92
C GLU A 2 -16.94 35.02 -31.61
N MET A 3 -17.41 33.91 -31.03
CA MET A 3 -17.95 33.86 -29.68
C MET A 3 -16.93 33.13 -28.79
N PRO A 4 -16.65 33.65 -27.59
CA PRO A 4 -15.51 33.24 -26.78
C PRO A 4 -15.80 31.91 -26.08
N PHE A 5 -14.83 31.01 -26.09
CA PHE A 5 -14.82 29.87 -25.18
C PHE A 5 -14.34 30.35 -23.82
N GLU A 6 -15.26 30.61 -22.90
CA GLU A 6 -14.94 30.77 -21.49
C GLU A 6 -15.70 29.73 -20.66
N SER A 7 -14.92 28.75 -20.21
CA SER A 7 -14.96 28.06 -18.92
C SER A 7 -16.32 27.68 -18.34
N THR A 8 -16.60 26.39 -18.38
CA THR A 8 -17.18 25.73 -17.20
C THR A 8 -16.43 24.43 -16.96
N GLN A 9 -15.20 24.58 -16.43
CA GLN A 9 -14.48 23.65 -15.54
C GLN A 9 -15.08 22.23 -15.48
N THR A 10 -14.98 21.49 -16.58
CA THR A 10 -15.34 20.08 -16.68
C THR A 10 -14.18 19.23 -16.17
N ASP A 11 -13.70 19.48 -14.94
CA ASP A 11 -12.42 18.88 -14.50
C ASP A 11 -12.32 18.53 -13.00
N HIS A 12 -13.40 18.69 -12.21
CA HIS A 12 -13.31 18.44 -10.76
C HIS A 12 -14.27 17.38 -10.20
N ILE A 13 -15.10 16.74 -11.03
CA ILE A 13 -16.02 15.68 -10.57
C ILE A 13 -15.77 14.32 -11.25
N GLU A 14 -14.77 14.19 -12.14
CA GLU A 14 -14.39 12.90 -12.73
C GLU A 14 -13.26 12.14 -11.99
N VAL A 15 -12.82 12.62 -10.82
CA VAL A 15 -11.53 12.20 -10.22
C VAL A 15 -11.61 11.00 -9.24
N ALA A 16 -12.78 10.43 -8.92
CA ALA A 16 -12.84 9.43 -7.83
C ALA A 16 -13.71 8.17 -8.03
N GLU A 17 -14.29 7.90 -9.22
CA GLU A 17 -15.17 6.72 -9.39
C GLU A 17 -14.65 5.62 -10.34
N ARG A 18 -13.41 5.67 -10.82
CA ARG A 18 -12.95 4.75 -11.88
C ARG A 18 -11.63 4.01 -11.67
N ASN A 19 -11.25 3.63 -10.44
CA ASN A 19 -10.10 2.71 -10.33
C ASN A 19 -10.06 1.73 -9.14
N GLU A 20 -11.20 1.28 -8.64
CA GLU A 20 -11.27 0.22 -7.61
C GLU A 20 -11.43 -1.20 -8.21
N THR A 21 -10.94 -1.47 -9.43
CA THR A 21 -11.37 -2.65 -10.20
C THR A 21 -10.26 -3.46 -10.86
N THR A 22 -9.09 -3.61 -10.24
CA THR A 22 -8.20 -4.70 -10.70
C THR A 22 -8.81 -6.04 -10.27
N PRO A 23 -8.74 -7.11 -11.09
CA PRO A 23 -9.23 -8.44 -10.70
C PRO A 23 -8.64 -8.92 -9.38
N TRP A 24 -7.40 -8.53 -9.08
CA TRP A 24 -6.75 -8.81 -7.79
C TRP A 24 -7.46 -8.12 -6.62
N LEU A 25 -7.81 -6.83 -6.75
CA LEU A 25 -8.53 -6.09 -5.71
C LEU A 25 -9.93 -6.63 -5.44
N GLN A 26 -10.62 -7.05 -6.50
CA GLN A 26 -11.93 -7.70 -6.37
C GLN A 26 -11.80 -9.09 -5.72
N HIS A 27 -10.79 -9.86 -6.12
CA HIS A 27 -10.53 -11.18 -5.56
C HIS A 27 -10.17 -11.12 -4.07
N THR A 28 -9.33 -10.16 -3.67
CA THR A 28 -8.95 -9.96 -2.27
C THR A 28 -10.00 -9.20 -1.47
N ARG A 29 -11.06 -8.69 -2.11
CA ARG A 29 -12.09 -7.83 -1.49
C ARG A 29 -11.48 -6.65 -0.76
N TRP A 30 -10.45 -6.06 -1.36
CA TRP A 30 -9.70 -4.96 -0.77
C TRP A 30 -10.61 -3.76 -0.43
N PRO A 31 -11.52 -3.32 -1.33
CA PRO A 31 -12.41 -2.20 -1.04
C PRO A 31 -13.34 -2.48 0.16
N GLU A 32 -13.77 -3.72 0.37
CA GLU A 32 -14.60 -4.10 1.51
C GLU A 32 -13.79 -4.22 2.80
N LEU A 33 -12.62 -4.87 2.76
CA LEU A 33 -11.76 -5.09 3.93
C LEU A 33 -11.25 -3.78 4.53
N PHE A 34 -10.94 -2.82 3.65
CA PHE A 34 -10.40 -1.53 4.04
C PHE A 34 -11.43 -0.40 3.99
N ARG A 35 -12.72 -0.74 3.84
CA ARG A 35 -13.81 0.23 3.95
C ARG A 35 -13.75 0.88 5.33
N ASN A 36 -13.67 2.21 5.35
CA ASN A 36 -13.55 3.01 6.58
C ASN A 36 -12.28 2.70 7.39
N ARG A 37 -11.19 2.32 6.74
CA ARG A 37 -9.87 2.21 7.38
C ARG A 37 -9.02 3.44 7.05
N PRO A 38 -8.12 3.85 7.97
CA PRO A 38 -7.19 4.95 7.75
C PRO A 38 -6.27 4.65 6.55
N LEU A 39 -6.32 5.48 5.51
CA LEU A 39 -5.43 5.32 4.35
C LEU A 39 -3.96 5.54 4.71
N ASP A 40 -3.68 6.41 5.66
CA ASP A 40 -2.34 6.68 6.18
C ASP A 40 -1.76 5.44 6.89
N VAL A 41 -2.55 4.77 7.74
CA VAL A 41 -2.13 3.52 8.40
C VAL A 41 -1.95 2.40 7.39
N ILE A 42 -2.82 2.27 6.39
CA ILE A 42 -2.65 1.26 5.33
C ILE A 42 -1.37 1.53 4.54
N ALA A 43 -1.16 2.78 4.12
CA ALA A 43 0.00 3.17 3.34
C ALA A 43 1.31 2.96 4.09
N ALA A 44 1.37 3.27 5.39
CA ALA A 44 2.55 2.99 6.20
C ALA A 44 2.75 1.50 6.45
N SER A 45 1.68 0.74 6.67
CA SER A 45 1.75 -0.73 6.84
C SER A 45 2.21 -1.44 5.56
N ALA A 46 2.06 -0.80 4.40
CA ALA A 46 2.55 -1.31 3.12
C ALA A 46 4.04 -0.99 2.87
N GLN A 47 4.66 -0.15 3.70
CA GLN A 47 6.09 0.14 3.59
C GLN A 47 6.91 -1.06 4.07
N GLN A 48 8.07 -1.28 3.44
CA GLN A 48 9.00 -2.29 3.93
C GLN A 48 9.48 -1.90 5.33
N PRO A 49 9.61 -2.87 6.26
CA PRO A 49 10.17 -2.64 7.58
C PRO A 49 11.51 -1.90 7.50
N GLY A 50 11.60 -0.73 8.14
CA GLY A 50 12.81 0.10 8.15
C GLY A 50 14.01 -0.62 8.80
N PRO A 51 15.25 -0.11 8.65
CA PRO A 51 16.41 -0.70 9.31
C PRO A 51 16.24 -0.70 10.84
N ALA A 52 16.66 -1.80 11.49
CA ALA A 52 16.43 -2.05 12.91
C ALA A 52 17.02 -0.94 13.80
N ARG A 53 16.16 -0.03 14.28
CA ARG A 53 16.51 0.94 15.33
C ARG A 53 16.14 0.46 16.73
N GLY A 54 15.47 -0.70 16.85
CA GLY A 54 14.95 -1.20 18.12
C GLY A 54 13.81 -0.33 18.69
N GLU A 55 13.23 0.52 17.84
CA GLU A 55 12.15 1.44 18.17
C GLU A 55 10.84 0.93 17.56
N ASP A 56 9.73 1.21 18.23
CA ASP A 56 8.40 0.98 17.68
C ASP A 56 8.18 1.87 16.45
N TYR A 57 7.53 1.33 15.43
CA TYR A 57 7.31 2.00 14.16
C TYR A 57 5.91 2.64 14.13
N LEU A 58 5.85 3.95 13.91
CA LEU A 58 4.58 4.66 13.77
C LEU A 58 3.97 4.32 12.40
N LEU A 59 2.85 3.60 12.41
CA LEU A 59 2.08 3.30 11.21
C LEU A 59 1.19 4.50 10.80
N GLY A 60 0.80 5.36 11.73
CA GLY A 60 -0.03 6.52 11.39
C GLY A 60 -1.00 6.88 12.50
N GLN A 61 -2.05 7.61 12.15
CA GLN A 61 -3.05 8.09 13.10
C GLN A 61 -4.47 7.71 12.65
N TRP A 62 -5.22 7.09 13.56
CA TRP A 62 -6.62 6.78 13.35
C TRP A 62 -7.49 7.46 14.39
N LYS A 63 -8.39 8.35 13.95
CA LYS A 63 -9.27 9.11 14.86
C LYS A 63 -8.48 9.77 16.00
N GLU A 64 -7.41 10.48 15.66
CA GLU A 64 -6.46 11.12 16.61
C GLU A 64 -5.67 10.16 17.50
N SER A 65 -5.82 8.84 17.33
CA SER A 65 -5.07 7.82 18.08
C SER A 65 -3.91 7.29 17.25
N PRO A 66 -2.65 7.42 17.71
CA PRO A 66 -1.51 6.90 16.98
C PRO A 66 -1.51 5.37 17.00
N PHE A 67 -1.19 4.77 15.86
CA PHE A 67 -1.11 3.33 15.69
C PHE A 67 0.34 2.91 15.46
N TRP A 68 0.82 1.96 16.27
CA TRP A 68 2.23 1.57 16.31
C TRP A 68 2.38 0.09 16.00
N SER A 69 3.46 -0.24 15.30
CA SER A 69 3.97 -1.61 15.16
C SER A 69 5.14 -1.79 16.12
N SER A 70 5.18 -2.90 16.84
CA SER A 70 6.26 -3.13 17.82
C SER A 70 7.60 -3.40 17.11
N ALA A 71 8.70 -3.02 17.76
CA ALA A 71 10.04 -3.31 17.22
C ALA A 71 10.27 -4.82 16.98
N ASP A 72 9.70 -5.69 17.82
CA ASP A 72 9.76 -7.15 17.67
C ASP A 72 8.97 -7.62 16.44
N THR A 73 7.76 -7.10 16.23
CA THR A 73 6.95 -7.38 15.04
C THR A 73 7.68 -6.97 13.77
N GLU A 74 8.23 -5.76 13.72
CA GLU A 74 9.02 -5.28 12.57
C GLU A 74 10.28 -6.12 12.33
N ALA A 75 10.92 -6.62 13.40
CA ALA A 75 12.05 -7.54 13.28
C ALA A 75 11.65 -8.88 12.68
N GLN A 76 10.52 -9.45 13.13
CA GLN A 76 9.98 -10.69 12.58
C GLN A 76 9.61 -10.54 11.10
N LEU A 77 8.92 -9.46 10.73
CA LEU A 77 8.56 -9.18 9.33
C LEU A 77 9.79 -9.11 8.43
N ARG A 78 10.89 -8.51 8.91
CA ARG A 78 12.15 -8.45 8.16
C ARG A 78 12.75 -9.83 7.91
N ILE A 79 12.74 -10.72 8.90
CA ILE A 79 13.23 -12.09 8.75
C ILE A 79 12.39 -12.84 7.69
N LEU A 80 11.07 -12.66 7.71
CA LEU A 80 10.18 -13.28 6.72
C LEU A 80 10.46 -12.78 5.30
N LEU A 81 10.63 -11.46 5.12
CA LEU A 81 10.96 -10.87 3.82
C LEU A 81 12.31 -11.39 3.28
N GLN A 82 13.34 -11.47 4.12
CA GLN A 82 14.63 -12.07 3.75
C GLN A 82 14.48 -13.53 3.29
N GLY A 83 13.62 -14.31 3.97
CA GLY A 83 13.31 -15.67 3.57
C GLY A 83 12.64 -15.75 2.19
N LEU A 84 11.71 -14.82 1.89
CA LEU A 84 11.06 -14.73 0.58
C LEU A 84 12.06 -14.41 -0.53
N ASP A 85 12.96 -13.45 -0.32
CA ASP A 85 14.00 -13.09 -1.30
C ASP A 85 14.86 -14.30 -1.67
N VAL A 86 15.32 -15.08 -0.68
CA VAL A 86 16.08 -16.31 -0.91
C VAL A 86 15.29 -17.34 -1.72
N MET A 87 13.99 -17.48 -1.47
CA MET A 87 13.14 -18.40 -2.24
C MET A 87 12.98 -17.94 -3.69
N PHE A 88 12.76 -16.65 -3.93
CA PHE A 88 12.64 -16.09 -5.28
C PHE A 88 13.96 -16.18 -6.05
N ASP A 89 15.09 -15.92 -5.39
CA ASP A 89 16.42 -16.07 -6.00
C ASP A 89 16.68 -17.50 -6.44
N ARG A 90 16.32 -18.48 -5.60
CA ARG A 90 16.43 -19.91 -5.96
C ARG A 90 15.53 -20.26 -7.13
N ALA A 91 14.26 -19.82 -7.12
CA ALA A 91 13.33 -20.07 -8.22
C ALA A 91 13.85 -19.47 -9.54
N ARG A 92 14.38 -18.24 -9.50
CA ARG A 92 15.02 -17.59 -10.65
C ARG A 92 16.24 -18.37 -11.13
N ALA A 93 17.09 -18.85 -10.23
CA ALA A 93 18.25 -19.66 -10.58
C ALA A 93 17.85 -20.99 -11.24
N THR A 94 16.76 -21.61 -10.80
CA THR A 94 16.20 -22.80 -11.45
C THR A 94 15.71 -22.49 -12.87
N LEU A 95 14.93 -21.41 -13.04
CA LEU A 95 14.41 -21.00 -14.36
C LEU A 95 15.51 -20.61 -15.34
N ALA A 96 16.59 -19.98 -14.87
CA ALA A 96 17.72 -19.60 -15.74
C ALA A 96 18.49 -20.81 -16.29
N ARG A 97 18.26 -22.02 -15.75
CA ARG A 97 18.93 -23.26 -16.15
C ARG A 97 18.05 -24.19 -17.01
N THR A 98 16.84 -23.76 -17.34
CA THR A 98 15.92 -24.41 -18.28
C THR A 98 15.77 -23.58 -19.55
#